data_AF-A0A1G8QGS1-F1
#
_entry.id   AF-A0A1G8QGS1-F1
#
_cell.length_a   1.000
_cell.length_b   1.000
_cell.length_c   1.000
_cell.angle_alpha   90.00
_cell.angle_beta   90.00
_cell.angle_gamma   90.00
#
_symmetry.space_group_name_H-M   'P 1'
#
loop_
_entity.id
_entity.type
_entity.pdbx_description
1 polymer ?
#
loop_
_entity_poly.entity_id
_entity_poly.type
_entity_poly.pdbx_seq_one_letter_code
_entity_poly.pdbx_strand_id
1 'polypeptide(L)'
;MKLENTGIEDLVLDVRTLTRVMESKGFMLGGSWDYERVTYDYKIESNEENITYYVRIQGYALEGDVDKGNAVIKLMTPLLGRHYYPHGVEYGEDEGFSKDMINKAHRLVSNVQPPAKANQVEQ
;
A
#
# COMPACT_ATOMS: atom_id res chain seq x y z
N MET A 1 -8.72 0.38 -7.62
CA MET A 1 -9.75 1.08 -6.81
C MET A 1 -9.08 1.78 -5.64
N LYS A 2 -9.43 3.03 -5.34
CA LYS A 2 -8.97 3.71 -4.11
C LYS A 2 -9.72 3.19 -2.89
N LEU A 3 -9.02 2.99 -1.78
CA LEU A 3 -9.58 2.66 -0.48
C LEU A 3 -9.64 3.96 0.33
N GLU A 4 -10.79 4.61 0.31
CA GLU A 4 -11.02 5.87 1.02
C GLU A 4 -11.37 5.63 2.50
N ASN A 5 -11.23 6.66 3.34
CA ASN A 5 -11.56 6.63 4.77
C ASN A 5 -10.80 5.55 5.56
N THR A 6 -9.56 5.26 5.18
CA THR A 6 -8.72 4.29 5.89
C THR A 6 -8.06 4.90 7.14
N GLY A 7 -7.98 6.22 7.18
CA GLY A 7 -7.38 7.02 8.24
C GLY A 7 -5.87 6.81 8.37
N ILE A 8 -5.22 6.38 7.28
CA ILE A 8 -3.76 6.40 7.12
C ILE A 8 -3.30 7.40 6.06
N GLU A 9 -4.24 7.95 5.29
CA GLU A 9 -3.98 9.04 4.36
C GLU A 9 -3.35 10.21 5.10
N ASP A 10 -2.38 10.86 4.47
CA ASP A 10 -1.66 12.01 4.99
C ASP A 10 -0.83 11.78 6.26
N LEU A 11 -0.81 10.56 6.84
CA LEU A 11 0.11 10.24 7.93
C LEU A 11 1.56 10.42 7.46
N VAL A 12 2.38 10.98 8.33
CA VAL A 12 3.78 11.29 8.06
C VAL A 12 4.66 10.48 9.00
N LEU A 13 5.62 9.73 8.46
CA LEU A 13 6.53 8.86 9.21
C LEU A 13 7.92 8.87 8.60
N ASP A 14 8.96 8.61 9.41
CA ASP A 14 10.27 8.28 8.86
C ASP A 14 10.21 6.95 8.08
N VAL A 15 10.99 6.87 7.00
CA VAL A 15 10.93 5.73 6.06
C VAL A 15 11.31 4.39 6.71
N ARG A 16 12.20 4.38 7.71
CA ARG A 16 12.63 3.12 8.36
C ARG A 16 11.54 2.58 9.27
N THR A 17 10.93 3.44 10.08
CA THR A 17 9.79 3.07 10.92
C THR A 17 8.60 2.67 10.08
N LEU A 18 8.31 3.43 9.01
CA LEU A 18 7.26 3.09 8.06
C LEU A 18 7.48 1.69 7.46
N THR A 19 8.69 1.40 6.96
CA THR A 19 9.04 0.08 6.40
C THR A 19 8.81 -1.03 7.43
N ARG A 20 9.32 -0.85 8.65
CA ARG A 20 9.15 -1.83 9.74
C ARG A 20 7.67 -2.06 10.09
N VAL A 21 6.87 -1.00 10.13
CA VAL A 21 5.42 -1.10 10.38
C VAL A 21 4.76 -1.91 9.27
N MET A 22 5.03 -1.60 8.00
CA MET A 22 4.46 -2.30 6.84
C MET A 22 4.83 -3.79 6.83
N GLU A 23 6.11 -4.11 6.99
CA GLU A 23 6.61 -5.50 7.04
C GLU A 23 5.99 -6.29 8.19
N SER A 24 5.83 -5.68 9.37
CA SER A 24 5.17 -6.33 10.51
C SER A 24 3.70 -6.68 10.27
N LYS A 25 3.08 -6.09 9.24
CA LYS A 25 1.70 -6.37 8.80
C LYS A 25 1.63 -7.19 7.51
N GLY A 26 2.77 -7.69 7.03
CA GLY A 26 2.88 -8.56 5.85
C GLY A 26 2.88 -7.80 4.52
N PHE A 27 3.00 -6.48 4.53
CA PHE A 27 3.26 -5.72 3.31
C PHE A 27 4.74 -5.81 2.97
N MET A 28 5.05 -5.91 1.68
CA MET A 28 6.43 -6.00 1.18
C MET A 28 6.78 -4.72 0.44
N LEU A 29 7.97 -4.17 0.69
CA LEU A 29 8.50 -3.07 -0.11
C LEU A 29 8.64 -3.54 -1.58
N GLY A 30 8.02 -2.79 -2.48
CA GLY A 30 8.04 -3.05 -3.92
C GLY A 30 9.44 -2.83 -4.49
N GLY A 31 9.78 -3.60 -5.54
CA GLY A 31 11.11 -3.58 -6.15
C GLY A 31 11.38 -2.43 -7.13
N SER A 32 10.56 -1.39 -7.15
CA SER A 32 10.81 -0.21 -8.00
C SER A 32 11.78 0.73 -7.29
N TRP A 33 12.87 1.08 -7.95
CA TRP A 33 13.79 2.12 -7.48
C TRP A 33 13.15 3.49 -7.73
N ASP A 34 12.71 4.15 -6.67
CA ASP A 34 12.13 5.49 -6.73
C ASP A 34 12.67 6.32 -5.54
N TYR A 35 13.49 7.32 -5.85
CA TYR A 35 14.10 8.19 -4.83
C TYR A 35 13.08 9.04 -4.07
N GLU A 36 11.90 9.25 -4.65
CA GLU A 36 10.86 10.12 -4.11
C GLU A 36 9.69 9.34 -3.51
N ARG A 37 9.61 8.02 -3.73
CA ARG A 37 8.44 7.23 -3.32
C ARG A 37 8.80 5.89 -2.75
N VAL A 38 7.93 5.45 -1.83
CA VAL A 38 7.88 4.07 -1.37
C VAL A 38 6.56 3.45 -1.79
N THR A 39 6.62 2.18 -2.17
CA THR A 39 5.45 1.39 -2.54
C THR A 39 5.50 0.10 -1.74
N TYR A 40 4.46 -0.20 -0.99
CA TYR A 40 4.33 -1.44 -0.24
C TYR A 40 3.12 -2.22 -0.73
N ASP A 41 3.33 -3.48 -1.11
CA ASP A 41 2.27 -4.35 -1.61
C ASP A 41 2.02 -5.52 -0.67
N TYR A 42 0.74 -5.78 -0.40
CA TYR A 42 0.26 -7.03 0.20
C TYR A 42 -0.41 -7.86 -0.88
N LYS A 43 0.16 -9.00 -1.24
CA LYS A 43 -0.46 -9.95 -2.18
C LYS A 43 -1.63 -10.65 -1.50
N ILE A 44 -2.81 -10.59 -2.10
CA ILE A 44 -3.99 -11.32 -1.65
C ILE A 44 -4.07 -12.62 -2.43
N GLU A 45 -4.07 -13.75 -1.72
CA GLU A 45 -4.33 -15.06 -2.33
C GLU A 45 -5.76 -15.11 -2.90
N SER A 46 -5.88 -15.56 -4.15
CA SER A 46 -7.14 -15.88 -4.83
C SER A 46 -6.99 -17.22 -5.55
N ASN A 47 -8.10 -17.92 -5.69
CA ASN A 47 -8.20 -19.16 -6.49
C ASN A 47 -8.47 -18.87 -7.97
N GLU A 48 -8.59 -17.59 -8.35
CA GLU A 48 -8.76 -17.17 -9.74
C GLU A 48 -7.46 -17.40 -10.52
N GLU A 49 -7.55 -18.23 -11.55
CA GLU A 49 -6.41 -18.49 -12.43
C GLU A 49 -5.94 -17.20 -13.11
N ASN A 50 -4.61 -17.01 -13.12
CA ASN A 50 -3.95 -15.87 -13.77
C ASN A 50 -4.31 -14.48 -13.23
N ILE A 51 -5.04 -14.36 -12.11
CA ILE A 51 -5.36 -13.08 -11.48
C ILE A 51 -4.64 -12.97 -10.14
N THR A 52 -3.90 -11.89 -9.96
CA THR A 52 -3.30 -11.54 -8.67
C THR A 52 -3.90 -10.25 -8.13
N TYR A 53 -4.47 -10.33 -6.92
CA TYR A 53 -4.96 -9.17 -6.20
C TYR A 53 -3.89 -8.63 -5.25
N TYR A 54 -3.88 -7.32 -5.03
CA TYR A 54 -2.95 -6.70 -4.09
C TYR A 54 -3.54 -5.46 -3.43
N VAL A 55 -3.19 -5.24 -2.16
CA VAL A 55 -3.36 -3.93 -1.51
C VAL A 55 -2.04 -3.19 -1.60
N ARG A 56 -2.07 -1.98 -2.11
CA ARG A 56 -0.91 -1.11 -2.25
C ARG A 56 -1.03 0.09 -1.34
N ILE A 57 -0.01 0.32 -0.52
CA ILE A 57 0.16 1.56 0.24
C ILE A 57 1.39 2.27 -0.31
N GLN A 58 1.21 3.53 -0.72
CA GLN A 58 2.27 4.36 -1.25
C GLN A 58 2.47 5.59 -0.37
N GLY A 59 3.66 6.15 -0.44
CA GLY A 59 3.94 7.48 0.09
C GLY A 59 5.03 8.16 -0.71
N TYR A 60 5.09 9.49 -0.60
CA TYR A 60 6.13 10.30 -1.21
C TYR A 60 6.97 11.00 -0.15
N ALA A 61 8.26 11.21 -0.43
CA ALA A 61 9.16 11.93 0.45
C ALA A 61 8.79 13.42 0.49
N LEU A 62 8.58 13.95 1.69
CA LEU A 62 8.50 15.39 1.94
C LEU A 62 9.90 16.01 2.01
N GLU A 63 10.85 15.24 2.56
CA GLU A 63 12.25 15.58 2.69
C GLU A 63 13.10 14.31 2.81
N GLY A 64 14.42 14.46 2.68
CA GLY A 64 15.38 13.36 2.75
C GLY A 64 15.40 12.51 1.48
N ASP A 65 15.94 11.30 1.60
CA ASP A 65 16.23 10.40 0.49
C ASP A 65 15.83 8.97 0.89
N VAL A 66 14.96 8.36 0.08
CA VAL A 66 14.39 7.02 0.36
C VAL A 66 15.50 5.97 0.43
N ASP A 67 16.44 6.00 -0.50
CA ASP A 67 17.52 5.01 -0.61
C ASP A 67 18.53 5.11 0.55
N LYS A 68 18.76 6.33 1.06
CA LYS A 68 19.59 6.55 2.26
C LYS A 68 18.86 6.18 3.56
N GLY A 69 17.55 5.94 3.49
CA GLY A 69 16.73 5.58 4.63
C GLY A 69 16.58 6.73 5.63
N ASN A 70 16.66 7.99 5.18
CA ASN A 70 16.46 9.18 6.03
C ASN A 70 15.29 10.05 5.54
N ALA A 71 14.47 9.55 4.61
CA ALA A 71 13.30 10.25 4.13
C ALA A 71 12.17 10.31 5.17
N VAL A 72 11.44 11.42 5.15
CA VAL A 72 10.16 11.59 5.84
C VAL A 72 9.06 11.43 4.80
N ILE A 73 8.22 10.41 4.96
CA ILE A 73 7.25 9.97 3.97
C ILE A 73 5.86 10.40 4.38
N LYS A 74 5.12 11.02 3.46
CA LYS A 74 3.68 11.24 3.57
C LYS A 74 2.91 10.17 2.81
N LEU A 75 2.02 9.47 3.50
CA LEU A 75 1.20 8.40 2.93
C LEU A 75 0.08 8.95 2.05
N MET A 76 -0.19 8.20 0.98
CA MET A 76 -1.27 8.46 0.02
C MET A 76 -2.48 7.56 0.32
N THR A 77 -3.61 7.84 -0.36
CA THR A 77 -4.77 6.94 -0.38
C THR A 77 -4.35 5.54 -0.86
N PRO A 78 -4.58 4.48 -0.06
CA PRO A 78 -4.26 3.11 -0.46
C PRO A 78 -5.08 2.65 -1.67
N LEU A 79 -4.55 1.67 -2.39
CA LEU A 79 -5.17 1.13 -3.59
C LEU A 79 -5.44 -0.37 -3.44
N LEU A 80 -6.60 -0.82 -3.87
CA LEU A 80 -6.87 -2.22 -4.20
C LEU A 80 -6.67 -2.39 -5.70
N GLY A 81 -5.71 -3.23 -6.07
CA GLY A 81 -5.34 -3.52 -7.44
C GLY A 81 -5.52 -4.99 -7.79
N ARG A 82 -5.50 -5.24 -9.09
CA ARG A 82 -5.45 -6.56 -9.70
C ARG A 82 -4.44 -6.56 -10.83
N HIS A 83 -3.94 -7.74 -11.16
CA HIS A 83 -3.05 -7.95 -12.28
C HIS A 83 -3.43 -9.24 -12.99
N TYR A 84 -3.71 -9.14 -14.29
CA TYR A 84 -3.97 -10.28 -15.16
C TYR A 84 -2.66 -10.75 -15.77
N TYR A 85 -2.18 -11.91 -15.38
CA TYR A 85 -1.06 -12.55 -16.07
C TYR A 85 -1.55 -13.17 -17.39
N PRO A 86 -0.77 -13.20 -18.48
CA PRO A 86 0.60 -12.68 -18.64
C PRO A 86 0.71 -11.24 -19.15
N HIS A 87 -0.39 -10.61 -19.58
CA HIS A 87 -0.31 -9.38 -20.39
C HIS A 87 -0.83 -8.12 -19.68
N GLY A 88 -1.50 -8.26 -18.54
CA GLY A 88 -2.13 -7.16 -17.82
C GLY A 88 -3.40 -6.61 -18.48
N VAL A 89 -3.91 -7.28 -19.52
CA VAL A 89 -5.10 -6.85 -20.26
C VAL A 89 -6.35 -7.17 -19.44
N GLU A 90 -7.14 -6.15 -19.12
CA GLU A 90 -8.46 -6.31 -18.49
C GLU A 90 -9.49 -6.67 -19.57
N TYR A 91 -10.22 -7.77 -19.37
CA TYR A 91 -11.20 -8.28 -20.35
C TYR A 91 -12.63 -7.89 -19.95
N GLY A 92 -12.90 -6.60 -19.75
CA GLY A 92 -14.27 -6.11 -19.53
C GLY A 92 -14.36 -4.72 -18.91
N GLU A 93 -15.39 -3.96 -19.29
CA GLU A 93 -15.66 -2.61 -18.77
C GLU A 93 -16.28 -2.60 -17.35
N ASP A 94 -16.65 -3.76 -16.80
CA ASP A 94 -17.48 -3.87 -15.58
C ASP A 94 -16.91 -4.83 -14.51
N GLU A 95 -15.61 -5.07 -14.50
CA GLU A 95 -15.03 -5.90 -13.45
C GLU A 95 -14.81 -5.06 -12.17
N GLY A 96 -15.82 -4.95 -11.33
CA GLY A 96 -15.66 -4.46 -9.96
C GLY A 96 -14.92 -5.45 -9.06
N PHE A 97 -14.46 -4.99 -7.88
CA PHE A 97 -14.03 -5.91 -6.82
C PHE A 97 -15.26 -6.41 -6.05
N SER A 98 -15.27 -7.67 -5.64
CA SER A 98 -16.32 -8.20 -4.76
C SER A 98 -16.33 -7.44 -3.42
N LYS A 99 -17.49 -7.36 -2.77
CA LYS A 99 -17.60 -6.72 -1.44
C LYS A 99 -16.66 -7.36 -0.42
N ASP A 100 -16.49 -8.67 -0.47
CA ASP A 100 -15.59 -9.40 0.42
C ASP A 100 -14.12 -9.03 0.18
N MET A 101 -13.73 -8.85 -1.09
CA MET A 101 -12.39 -8.38 -1.44
C MET A 101 -12.14 -6.96 -0.93
N ILE A 102 -13.10 -6.06 -1.11
CA ILE A 102 -13.04 -4.68 -0.61
C ILE A 102 -12.92 -4.67 0.91
N ASN A 103 -13.77 -5.44 1.61
CA ASN A 103 -13.74 -5.56 3.08
C ASN A 103 -12.41 -6.13 3.58
N LYS A 104 -11.87 -7.16 2.90
CA LYS A 104 -10.56 -7.73 3.21
C LYS A 104 -9.46 -6.68 3.04
N ALA A 105 -9.50 -5.91 1.96
CA ALA A 105 -8.53 -4.85 1.71
C ALA A 105 -8.57 -3.75 2.79
N HIS A 106 -9.77 -3.28 3.17
CA HIS A 106 -9.93 -2.34 4.28
C HIS A 106 -9.39 -2.89 5.60
N ARG A 107 -9.64 -4.17 5.90
CA ARG A 107 -9.12 -4.81 7.12
C ARG A 107 -7.59 -4.92 7.13
N LEU A 108 -6.96 -5.17 5.97
CA LEU A 108 -5.51 -5.18 5.87
C LEU A 108 -4.93 -3.80 6.17
N VAL A 109 -5.51 -2.74 5.60
CA VAL A 109 -5.09 -1.36 5.87
C VAL A 109 -5.36 -0.97 7.33
N SER A 110 -6.49 -1.34 7.92
CA SER A 110 -6.82 -1.00 9.31
C SER A 110 -5.82 -1.58 10.32
N ASN A 111 -5.14 -2.69 9.99
CA ASN A 111 -4.11 -3.26 10.85
C ASN A 111 -2.81 -2.44 10.86
N VAL A 112 -2.58 -1.63 9.82
CA VAL A 112 -1.44 -0.70 9.71
C VAL A 112 -1.71 0.59 10.47
N GLN A 113 -2.97 1.01 10.57
CA GLN A 113 -3.33 2.31 11.12
C GLN A 113 -2.85 2.55 12.57
N PRO A 114 -3.10 1.68 13.57
CA PRO A 114 -2.65 1.94 14.94
C PRO A 114 -1.13 2.12 15.09
N PRO A 115 -0.27 1.21 14.58
CA PRO A 115 1.17 1.42 14.68
C PRO A 115 1.67 2.60 13.84
N ALA A 116 1.05 2.90 12.70
CA ALA A 116 1.41 4.09 11.92
C ALA A 116 1.12 5.39 12.70
N LYS A 117 -0.08 5.51 13.29
CA LYS A 117 -0.45 6.66 14.12
C LYS A 117 0.43 6.82 15.35
N ALA A 118 0.82 5.72 15.99
CA ALA A 118 1.69 5.75 17.17
C ALA A 118 3.12 6.22 16.87
N ASN A 119 3.54 6.20 15.60
CA ASN A 119 4.88 6.60 15.15
C ASN A 119 4.83 7.80 14.19
N GLN A 120 3.73 8.55 14.19
CA GLN A 120 3.59 9.74 13.37
C GLN A 120 4.61 10.80 13.83
N VAL A 121 5.31 11.42 12.89
CA VAL A 121 6.15 12.58 13.20
C VAL A 121 5.25 13.82 13.30
N GLU A 122 5.41 14.58 14.37
CA GLU A 122 4.81 15.91 14.49
C GLU A 122 5.48 16.84 13.47
N GLN A 123 4.68 17.62 12.74
CA GLN A 123 5.18 18.74 11.95
C GLN A 123 5.28 19.99 12.82
#